data_AF-A0A1C6FGN3-F1
#
_entry.id   AF-A0A1C6FGN3-F1
#
_cell.length_a   1.000
_cell.length_b   1.000
_cell.length_c   1.000
_cell.angle_alpha   90.00
_cell.angle_beta   90.00
_cell.angle_gamma   90.00
#
_symmetry.space_group_name_H-M   'P 1'
#
loop_
_entity.id
_entity.type
_entity.pdbx_description
1 polymer ?
#
loop_
_entity_poly.entity_id
_entity_poly.type
_entity_poly.pdbx_seq_one_letter_code
_entity_poly.pdbx_strand_id
1 'polypeptide(L)'
;MTSGAEFYFKGTRIRITFGFFAVWSVLIMQSPVSKAGELALLSCLLHEGGHITAMAVMGIKPRSLTFYSGGIGMKSGAILSPAREIFILSAGCLVNLLLALAGTLTGSRILTGINLALMLFNLLPLPSLDGGRILRTVVEAISPAADISGVQNAFGIVMGIAAAVFFFVSGSISFTLPLTLGLIVLEGLADRR
;
A
#
# COMPACT_ATOMS: atom_id res chain seq x y z
N MET A 1 17.89 0.62 -13.25
CA MET A 1 18.97 0.00 -12.45
C MET A 1 18.34 -0.63 -11.23
N THR A 2 18.64 -1.89 -11.01
CA THR A 2 18.08 -2.85 -10.07
C THR A 2 18.52 -2.57 -8.63
N SER A 3 17.90 -1.62 -7.94
CA SER A 3 18.19 -1.36 -6.52
C SER A 3 17.22 -2.13 -5.61
N GLY A 4 17.37 -3.46 -5.57
CA GLY A 4 16.60 -4.32 -4.67
C GLY A 4 17.04 -5.78 -4.69
N ALA A 5 16.78 -6.51 -3.60
CA ALA A 5 16.96 -7.94 -3.54
C ALA A 5 15.79 -8.64 -4.23
N GLU A 6 16.07 -9.58 -5.14
CA GLU A 6 15.06 -10.39 -5.82
C GLU A 6 15.28 -11.87 -5.53
N PHE A 7 14.24 -12.56 -5.12
CA PHE A 7 14.27 -14.00 -4.89
C PHE A 7 12.96 -14.65 -5.35
N TYR A 8 13.05 -15.91 -5.76
CA TYR A 8 11.91 -16.68 -6.20
C TYR A 8 11.55 -17.70 -5.13
N PHE A 9 10.31 -17.66 -4.65
CA PHE A 9 9.80 -18.65 -3.70
C PHE A 9 8.52 -19.28 -4.26
N LYS A 10 8.55 -20.61 -4.47
CA LYS A 10 7.42 -21.39 -5.01
C LYS A 10 6.77 -20.83 -6.29
N GLY A 11 7.57 -20.21 -7.17
CA GLY A 11 7.11 -19.60 -8.42
C GLY A 11 6.61 -18.16 -8.30
N THR A 12 6.66 -17.57 -7.10
CA THR A 12 6.37 -16.15 -6.85
C THR A 12 7.67 -15.36 -6.80
N ARG A 13 7.76 -14.27 -7.58
CA ARG A 13 8.89 -13.33 -7.54
C ARG A 13 8.72 -12.39 -6.35
N ILE A 14 9.59 -12.48 -5.35
CA ILE A 14 9.63 -11.53 -4.24
C ILE A 14 10.74 -10.52 -4.53
N ARG A 15 10.39 -9.24 -4.58
CA ARG A 15 11.31 -8.12 -4.79
C ARG A 15 11.26 -7.23 -3.56
N ILE A 16 12.40 -6.83 -3.02
CA ILE A 16 12.48 -5.86 -1.92
C ILE A 16 13.38 -4.71 -2.36
N THR A 17 12.83 -3.52 -2.54
CA THR A 17 13.61 -2.33 -2.94
C THR A 17 14.36 -1.76 -1.74
N PHE A 18 15.48 -1.11 -2.04
CA PHE A 18 16.24 -0.37 -1.02
C PHE A 18 15.39 0.70 -0.32
N GLY A 19 14.46 1.34 -1.04
CA GLY A 19 13.54 2.34 -0.49
C GLY A 19 12.68 1.83 0.67
N PHE A 20 12.29 0.54 0.66
CA PHE A 20 11.59 -0.07 1.80
C PHE A 20 12.44 0.00 3.08
N PHE A 21 13.70 -0.46 3.01
CA PHE A 21 14.61 -0.42 4.16
C PHE A 21 14.97 1.00 4.59
N ALA A 22 15.14 1.92 3.65
CA ALA A 22 15.48 3.31 3.95
C ALA A 22 14.39 4.02 4.75
N VAL A 23 13.11 3.89 4.34
CA VAL A 23 11.97 4.48 5.05
C VAL A 23 11.80 3.85 6.43
N TRP A 24 11.86 2.52 6.53
CA TRP A 24 11.71 1.82 7.80
C TRP A 24 12.85 2.11 8.78
N SER A 25 14.09 2.24 8.30
CA SER A 25 15.24 2.57 9.15
C SER A 25 15.09 3.96 9.78
N VAL A 26 14.64 4.94 9.02
CA VAL A 26 14.40 6.31 9.53
C VAL A 26 13.26 6.33 10.56
N LEU A 27 12.18 5.56 10.33
CA LEU A 27 11.06 5.46 11.27
C LEU A 27 11.46 4.79 12.60
N ILE A 28 12.30 3.75 12.55
CA ILE A 28 12.78 3.04 13.75
C ILE A 28 13.73 3.91 14.57
N MET A 29 14.54 4.76 13.92
CA MET A 29 15.45 5.69 14.60
C MET A 29 14.73 6.79 15.40
N GLN A 30 13.43 7.01 15.19
CA GLN A 30 12.64 7.98 15.94
C GLN A 30 11.99 7.29 17.16
N SER A 31 12.59 7.43 18.35
CA SER A 31 12.33 6.61 19.54
C SER A 31 10.86 6.46 20.01
N PRO A 32 9.94 7.45 19.88
CA PRO A 32 8.51 7.24 20.20
C PRO A 32 7.76 6.42 19.15
N VAL A 33 8.29 6.31 17.93
CA VAL A 33 7.69 5.67 16.77
C VAL A 33 7.98 4.16 16.75
N SER A 34 8.90 3.66 17.56
CA SER A 34 9.33 2.24 17.57
C SER A 34 8.17 1.25 17.73
N LYS A 35 7.38 1.33 18.80
CA LYS A 35 6.24 0.40 19.03
C LYS A 35 5.11 0.58 18.01
N ALA A 36 4.79 1.82 17.64
CA ALA A 36 3.75 2.09 16.66
C ALA A 36 4.17 1.64 15.25
N GLY A 37 5.45 1.83 14.91
CA GLY A 37 6.07 1.40 13.67
C GLY A 37 6.14 -0.12 13.55
N GLU A 38 6.52 -0.84 14.60
CA GLU A 38 6.49 -2.30 14.64
C GLU A 38 5.09 -2.85 14.41
N LEU A 39 4.08 -2.29 15.10
CA LEU A 39 2.68 -2.67 14.92
C LEU A 39 2.17 -2.32 13.52
N ALA A 40 2.59 -1.19 12.96
CA ALA A 40 2.26 -0.80 11.59
C ALA A 40 2.88 -1.75 10.56
N LEU A 41 4.14 -2.15 10.74
CA LEU A 41 4.80 -3.12 9.88
C LEU A 41 4.08 -4.47 9.93
N LEU A 42 3.77 -4.94 11.13
CA LEU A 42 3.02 -6.19 11.31
C LEU A 42 1.63 -6.11 10.67
N SER A 43 0.94 -4.98 10.83
CA SER A 43 -0.39 -4.76 10.23
C SER A 43 -0.30 -4.76 8.70
N CYS A 44 0.71 -4.12 8.10
CA CYS A 44 0.97 -4.19 6.66
C CYS A 44 1.27 -5.61 6.18
N LEU A 45 2.06 -6.39 6.93
CA LEU A 45 2.33 -7.79 6.59
C LEU A 45 1.07 -8.65 6.65
N LEU A 46 0.23 -8.44 7.66
CA LEU A 46 -1.05 -9.14 7.79
C LEU A 46 -2.03 -8.74 6.69
N HIS A 47 -2.07 -7.46 6.31
CA HIS A 47 -2.84 -6.96 5.17
C HIS A 47 -2.48 -7.69 3.87
N GLU A 48 -1.19 -7.77 3.54
CA GLU A 48 -0.72 -8.56 2.39
C GLU A 48 -1.01 -10.05 2.53
N GLY A 49 -0.88 -10.58 3.74
CA GLY A 49 -1.30 -11.94 4.08
C GLY A 49 -2.77 -12.20 3.77
N GLY A 50 -3.64 -11.19 3.94
CA GLY A 50 -5.04 -11.21 3.54
C GLY A 50 -5.22 -11.43 2.05
N HIS A 51 -4.51 -10.66 1.22
CA HIS A 51 -4.54 -10.83 -0.23
C HIS A 51 -4.01 -12.20 -0.68
N ILE A 52 -2.90 -12.65 -0.10
CA ILE A 52 -2.31 -13.96 -0.39
C ILE A 52 -3.29 -15.08 -0.03
N THR A 53 -3.96 -14.96 1.12
CA THR A 53 -4.97 -15.93 1.56
C THR A 53 -6.17 -15.94 0.62
N ALA A 54 -6.67 -14.77 0.21
CA ALA A 54 -7.78 -14.67 -0.73
C ALA A 54 -7.44 -15.27 -2.11
N MET A 55 -6.21 -15.04 -2.60
CA MET A 55 -5.74 -15.70 -3.82
C MET A 55 -5.63 -17.22 -3.66
N ALA A 56 -5.11 -17.70 -2.52
CA ALA A 56 -5.00 -19.13 -2.25
C ALA A 56 -6.38 -19.81 -2.21
N VAL A 57 -7.38 -19.18 -1.58
CA VAL A 57 -8.79 -19.64 -1.56
C VAL A 57 -9.35 -19.74 -2.98
N MET A 58 -8.96 -18.81 -3.86
CA MET A 58 -9.38 -18.78 -5.27
C MET A 58 -8.51 -19.66 -6.18
N GLY A 59 -7.53 -20.39 -5.65
CA GLY A 59 -6.61 -21.24 -6.43
C GLY A 59 -5.62 -20.47 -7.31
N ILE A 60 -5.42 -19.17 -7.05
CA ILE A 60 -4.56 -18.27 -7.83
C ILE A 60 -3.19 -18.17 -7.15
N LYS A 61 -2.12 -18.26 -7.93
CA LYS A 61 -0.75 -18.05 -7.43
C LYS A 61 -0.33 -16.59 -7.62
N PRO A 62 0.28 -15.95 -6.60
CA PRO A 62 0.89 -14.65 -6.76
C PRO A 62 2.06 -14.73 -7.75
N ARG A 63 2.13 -13.80 -8.70
CA ARG A 63 3.24 -13.70 -9.66
C ARG A 63 4.40 -12.93 -9.07
N SER A 64 4.10 -11.82 -8.39
CA SER A 64 5.11 -11.04 -7.71
C SER A 64 4.59 -10.36 -6.44
N LEU A 65 5.47 -10.25 -5.45
CA LEU A 65 5.31 -9.48 -4.24
C LEU A 65 6.49 -8.49 -4.18
N THR A 66 6.22 -7.19 -4.25
CA THR A 66 7.25 -6.15 -4.29
C THR A 66 7.14 -5.28 -3.05
N PHE A 67 8.12 -5.32 -2.16
CA PHE A 67 8.26 -4.41 -1.04
C PHE A 67 8.98 -3.15 -1.55
N TYR A 68 8.35 -1.98 -1.45
CA TYR A 68 8.92 -0.70 -1.89
C TYR A 68 8.74 0.38 -0.81
N SER A 69 9.32 1.57 -1.02
CA SER A 69 9.29 2.65 -0.02
C SER A 69 7.88 3.02 0.49
N GLY A 70 6.84 2.82 -0.34
CA GLY A 70 5.45 3.12 -0.03
C GLY A 70 4.61 1.94 0.47
N GLY A 71 5.16 0.73 0.60
CA GLY A 71 4.39 -0.44 1.06
C GLY A 71 4.79 -1.74 0.38
N ILE A 72 3.83 -2.66 0.25
CA ILE A 72 4.00 -3.95 -0.41
C ILE A 72 3.00 -3.98 -1.57
N GLY A 73 3.47 -4.34 -2.75
CA GLY A 73 2.70 -4.34 -3.98
C GLY A 73 2.61 -5.74 -4.55
N MET A 74 1.41 -6.19 -4.84
CA MET A 74 1.16 -7.58 -5.22
C MET A 74 0.50 -7.68 -6.60
N LYS A 75 1.04 -8.54 -7.46
CA LYS A 75 0.50 -8.82 -8.81
C LYS A 75 0.06 -10.28 -8.94
N SER A 76 -1.15 -10.47 -9.47
CA SER A 76 -1.68 -11.79 -9.84
C SER A 76 -0.92 -12.38 -11.04
N GLY A 77 -0.79 -13.70 -11.06
CA GLY A 77 -0.28 -14.43 -12.23
C GLY A 77 -1.32 -14.78 -13.28
N ALA A 78 -2.60 -14.56 -12.98
CA ALA A 78 -3.72 -14.90 -13.85
C ALA A 78 -4.53 -13.64 -14.22
N ILE A 79 -5.16 -13.69 -15.40
CA ILE A 79 -6.24 -12.77 -15.78
C ILE A 79 -7.45 -13.10 -14.91
N LEU A 80 -7.95 -12.12 -14.18
CA LEU A 80 -9.02 -12.29 -13.20
C LEU A 80 -10.34 -11.72 -13.74
N SER A 81 -11.44 -12.40 -13.46
CA SER A 81 -12.77 -11.79 -13.59
C SER A 81 -12.91 -10.62 -12.60
N PRO A 82 -13.64 -9.55 -12.92
CA PRO A 82 -13.79 -8.38 -12.05
C PRO A 82 -14.15 -8.71 -10.59
N ALA A 83 -15.09 -9.63 -10.38
CA ALA A 83 -15.51 -10.03 -9.04
C ALA A 83 -14.38 -10.70 -8.22
N ARG A 84 -13.53 -11.50 -8.86
CA ARG A 84 -12.38 -12.16 -8.19
C ARG A 84 -11.30 -11.14 -7.85
N GLU A 85 -11.03 -10.19 -8.74
CA GLU A 85 -10.07 -9.12 -8.45
C GLU A 85 -10.55 -8.25 -7.28
N ILE A 86 -11.81 -7.82 -7.28
CA ILE A 86 -12.41 -7.05 -6.18
C ILE A 86 -12.38 -7.85 -4.86
N PHE A 87 -12.65 -9.16 -4.90
CA PHE A 87 -12.57 -10.01 -3.71
C PHE A 87 -11.14 -10.06 -3.15
N ILE A 88 -10.14 -10.27 -4.03
CA ILE A 88 -8.74 -10.31 -3.60
C ILE A 88 -8.31 -8.94 -3.04
N LEU A 89 -8.64 -7.84 -3.73
CA LEU A 89 -8.28 -6.49 -3.31
C LEU A 89 -8.96 -6.06 -2.01
N SER A 90 -10.20 -6.50 -1.77
CA SER A 90 -10.89 -6.17 -0.51
C SER A 90 -10.36 -6.97 0.69
N ALA A 91 -9.66 -8.08 0.47
CA ALA A 91 -9.16 -8.94 1.54
C ALA A 91 -8.13 -8.26 2.46
N GLY A 92 -7.19 -7.48 1.91
CA GLY A 92 -6.22 -6.74 2.73
C GLY A 92 -6.91 -5.67 3.59
N CYS A 93 -7.84 -4.92 3.01
CA CYS A 93 -8.65 -3.95 3.75
C CYS A 93 -9.51 -4.61 4.83
N LEU A 94 -10.06 -5.80 4.57
CA LEU A 94 -10.82 -6.58 5.55
C LEU A 94 -9.95 -7.01 6.72
N VAL A 95 -8.71 -7.45 6.49
CA VAL A 95 -7.77 -7.79 7.57
C VAL A 95 -7.53 -6.57 8.48
N ASN A 96 -7.28 -5.41 7.90
CA ASN A 96 -7.10 -4.19 8.68
C ASN A 96 -8.37 -3.83 9.48
N LEU A 97 -9.56 -3.99 8.90
CA LEU A 97 -10.81 -3.77 9.63
C LEU A 97 -10.94 -4.71 10.84
N LEU A 98 -10.62 -6.00 10.68
CA LEU A 98 -10.66 -6.98 11.76
C LEU A 98 -9.63 -6.68 12.85
N LEU A 99 -8.42 -6.26 12.48
CA LEU A 99 -7.39 -5.85 13.43
C LEU A 99 -7.76 -4.57 14.18
N ALA A 100 -8.42 -3.62 13.52
CA ALA A 100 -8.95 -2.43 14.17
C ALA A 100 -10.06 -2.76 15.18
N LEU A 101 -10.94 -3.71 14.84
CA LEU A 101 -11.95 -4.22 15.75
C LEU A 101 -11.30 -4.91 16.95
N ALA A 102 -10.31 -5.77 16.72
CA ALA A 102 -9.55 -6.44 17.79
C ALA A 102 -8.85 -5.42 18.71
N GLY A 103 -8.26 -4.36 18.16
CA GLY A 103 -7.70 -3.25 18.93
C GLY A 103 -8.75 -2.57 19.81
N THR A 104 -9.95 -2.37 19.28
CA THR A 104 -11.06 -1.75 20.02
C THR A 104 -11.53 -2.64 21.16
N LEU A 105 -11.67 -3.95 20.92
CA LEU A 105 -12.09 -4.94 21.92
C LEU A 105 -11.04 -5.15 23.03
N THR A 106 -9.75 -5.00 22.71
CA THR A 106 -8.64 -5.14 23.66
C THR A 106 -8.25 -3.82 24.35
N GLY A 107 -8.87 -2.70 23.97
CA GLY A 107 -8.56 -1.36 24.49
C GLY A 107 -7.30 -0.71 23.90
N SER A 108 -6.67 -1.33 22.89
CA SER A 108 -5.47 -0.81 22.23
C SER A 108 -5.78 0.26 21.18
N ARG A 109 -5.80 1.53 21.61
CA ARG A 109 -6.02 2.68 20.72
C ARG A 109 -5.00 2.79 19.58
N ILE A 110 -3.76 2.38 19.84
CA ILE A 110 -2.67 2.41 18.84
C ILE A 110 -2.96 1.39 17.73
N LEU A 111 -3.33 0.16 18.08
CA LEU A 111 -3.64 -0.88 17.10
C LEU A 111 -4.86 -0.50 16.24
N THR A 112 -5.91 0.03 16.89
CA THR A 112 -7.11 0.53 16.20
C THR A 112 -6.75 1.67 15.24
N GLY A 113 -6.03 2.68 15.71
CA GLY A 113 -5.68 3.84 14.91
C GLY A 113 -4.84 3.49 13.69
N ILE A 114 -3.80 2.66 13.87
CA ILE A 114 -2.94 2.19 12.78
C ILE A 114 -3.76 1.44 11.72
N ASN A 115 -4.58 0.48 12.13
CA ASN A 115 -5.29 -0.37 11.19
C ASN A 115 -6.42 0.38 10.46
N LEU A 116 -7.12 1.30 11.14
CA LEU A 116 -8.08 2.18 10.47
C LEU A 116 -7.38 3.11 9.47
N ALA A 117 -6.23 3.70 9.85
CA ALA A 117 -5.46 4.55 8.94
C ALA A 117 -4.97 3.76 7.71
N LEU A 118 -4.44 2.56 7.89
CA LEU A 118 -4.00 1.69 6.79
C LEU A 118 -5.16 1.25 5.90
N MET A 119 -6.32 0.93 6.47
CA MET A 119 -7.53 0.60 5.71
C MET A 119 -7.99 1.79 4.87
N LEU A 120 -8.14 2.96 5.49
CA LEU A 120 -8.61 4.17 4.80
C LEU A 120 -7.62 4.62 3.71
N PHE A 121 -6.33 4.54 3.99
CA PHE A 121 -5.29 4.85 3.03
C PHE A 121 -5.37 3.91 1.81
N ASN A 122 -5.43 2.60 2.03
CA ASN A 122 -5.53 1.63 0.93
C ASN A 122 -6.84 1.73 0.15
N LEU A 123 -7.92 2.27 0.74
CA LEU A 123 -9.19 2.54 0.03
C LEU A 123 -9.18 3.82 -0.81
N LEU A 124 -8.13 4.65 -0.73
CA LEU A 124 -8.04 5.85 -1.55
C LEU A 124 -8.05 5.50 -3.06
N PRO A 125 -8.64 6.36 -3.91
CA PRO A 125 -8.76 6.11 -5.34
C PRO A 125 -7.45 6.42 -6.09
N LEU A 126 -6.34 5.87 -5.62
CA LEU A 126 -5.01 6.03 -6.21
C LEU A 126 -4.61 4.77 -7.00
N PRO A 127 -3.98 4.88 -8.18
CA PRO A 127 -3.75 3.73 -9.06
C PRO A 127 -2.91 2.61 -8.44
N SER A 128 -2.03 2.97 -7.50
CA SER A 128 -1.13 2.04 -6.81
C SER A 128 -1.77 1.34 -5.60
N LEU A 129 -2.93 1.81 -5.13
CA LEU A 129 -3.60 1.31 -3.92
C LEU A 129 -4.80 0.42 -4.27
N ASP A 130 -5.23 -0.39 -3.30
CA ASP A 130 -6.33 -1.35 -3.50
C ASP A 130 -7.62 -0.68 -3.95
N GLY A 131 -8.01 0.43 -3.31
CA GLY A 131 -9.23 1.17 -3.60
C GLY A 131 -9.24 1.76 -5.01
N GLY A 132 -8.11 2.25 -5.49
CA GLY A 132 -7.98 2.71 -6.87
C GLY A 132 -8.04 1.56 -7.88
N ARG A 133 -7.47 0.40 -7.54
CA ARG A 133 -7.60 -0.81 -8.38
C ARG A 133 -9.03 -1.34 -8.39
N ILE A 134 -9.71 -1.38 -7.24
CA ILE A 134 -11.13 -1.75 -7.14
C ILE A 134 -11.98 -0.80 -8.00
N LEU A 135 -11.78 0.52 -7.85
CA LEU A 135 -12.50 1.52 -8.63
C LEU A 135 -12.29 1.30 -10.13
N ARG A 136 -11.05 1.02 -10.54
CA ARG A 136 -10.71 0.73 -11.93
C ARG A 136 -11.42 -0.52 -12.44
N THR A 137 -11.34 -1.62 -11.71
CA THR A 137 -11.99 -2.88 -12.06
C THR A 137 -13.52 -2.72 -12.16
N VAL A 138 -14.13 -1.93 -11.26
CA VAL A 138 -15.58 -1.65 -11.30
C VAL A 138 -15.93 -0.80 -12.52
N VAL A 139 -15.17 0.25 -12.82
CA VAL A 139 -15.45 1.13 -13.96
C VAL A 139 -15.23 0.39 -15.27
N GLU A 140 -14.15 -0.38 -15.41
CA GLU A 140 -13.90 -1.21 -16.61
C GLU A 140 -14.98 -2.27 -16.81
N ALA A 141 -15.57 -2.81 -15.71
CA ALA A 141 -16.67 -3.76 -15.79
C ALA A 141 -18.00 -3.12 -16.26
N ILE A 142 -18.24 -1.84 -15.95
CA ILE A 142 -19.44 -1.11 -16.38
C ILE A 142 -19.25 -0.49 -17.79
N SER A 143 -18.08 0.09 -18.03
CA SER A 143 -17.71 0.76 -19.27
C SER A 143 -16.28 0.42 -19.67
N PRO A 144 -16.08 -0.61 -20.52
CA PRO A 144 -14.76 -1.06 -20.93
C PRO A 144 -13.90 0.00 -21.65
N ALA A 145 -14.52 1.05 -22.19
CA ALA A 145 -13.84 2.15 -22.87
C ALA A 145 -13.46 3.32 -21.94
N ALA A 146 -13.90 3.31 -20.68
CA ALA A 146 -13.65 4.40 -19.74
C ALA A 146 -12.27 4.26 -19.09
N ASP A 147 -11.39 5.24 -19.32
CA ASP A 147 -10.11 5.35 -18.63
C ASP A 147 -10.21 6.31 -17.44
N ILE A 148 -10.06 5.79 -16.23
CA ILE A 148 -10.07 6.59 -14.99
C ILE A 148 -8.67 7.00 -14.53
N SER A 149 -7.62 6.54 -15.21
CA SER A 149 -6.22 6.77 -14.80
C SER A 149 -5.91 8.25 -14.68
N GLY A 150 -6.45 9.08 -15.59
CA GLY A 150 -6.30 10.54 -15.55
C GLY A 150 -6.88 11.15 -14.27
N VAL A 151 -8.09 10.74 -13.88
CA VAL A 151 -8.77 11.22 -12.67
C VAL A 151 -8.03 10.79 -11.42
N GLN A 152 -7.60 9.53 -11.36
CA GLN A 152 -6.85 9.00 -10.21
C GLN A 152 -5.48 9.69 -10.05
N ASN A 153 -4.78 9.97 -11.15
CA ASN A 153 -3.52 10.72 -11.12
C ASN A 153 -3.72 12.16 -10.66
N ALA A 154 -4.75 12.84 -11.18
CA ALA A 154 -5.07 14.21 -10.76
C ALA A 154 -5.41 14.27 -9.26
N PHE A 155 -6.21 13.32 -8.77
CA PHE A 155 -6.51 13.18 -7.35
C PHE A 155 -5.24 13.01 -6.51
N GLY A 156 -4.33 12.12 -6.93
CA GLY A 156 -3.04 11.92 -6.24
C GLY A 156 -2.16 13.17 -6.20
N ILE A 157 -2.08 13.91 -7.29
CA ILE A 157 -1.31 15.17 -7.35
C ILE A 157 -1.91 16.21 -6.41
N VAL A 158 -3.24 16.41 -6.44
CA VAL A 158 -3.92 17.39 -5.58
C VAL A 158 -3.72 17.03 -4.10
N MET A 159 -3.88 15.76 -3.74
CA MET A 159 -3.65 15.29 -2.37
C MET A 159 -2.20 15.46 -1.93
N GLY A 160 -1.24 15.18 -2.83
CA GLY A 160 0.20 15.37 -2.57
C GLY A 160 0.56 16.84 -2.34
N ILE A 161 0.03 17.75 -3.16
CA ILE A 161 0.22 19.20 -3.00
C ILE A 161 -0.43 19.69 -1.72
N ALA A 162 -1.67 19.27 -1.44
CA ALA A 162 -2.38 19.65 -0.21
C ALA A 162 -1.62 19.20 1.04
N ALA A 163 -1.09 17.98 1.04
CA ALA A 163 -0.24 17.49 2.12
C ALA A 163 1.03 18.35 2.26
N ALA A 164 1.73 18.64 1.16
CA ALA A 164 2.93 19.48 1.19
C ALA A 164 2.66 20.89 1.74
N VAL A 165 1.56 21.53 1.31
CA VAL A 165 1.14 22.85 1.80
C VAL A 165 0.78 22.79 3.28
N PHE A 166 0.00 21.77 3.70
CA PHE A 166 -0.37 21.59 5.10
C PHE A 166 0.87 21.47 5.99
N PHE A 167 1.86 20.66 5.60
CA PHE A 167 3.11 20.51 6.35
C PHE A 167 3.95 21.79 6.39
N PHE A 168 3.98 22.54 5.27
CA PHE A 168 4.66 23.83 5.19
C PHE A 168 4.05 24.87 6.14
N VAL A 169 2.72 25.01 6.10
CA VAL A 169 1.98 25.98 6.93
C VAL A 169 2.01 25.59 8.41
N SER A 170 1.99 24.29 8.72
CA SER A 170 2.04 23.80 10.10
C SER A 170 3.41 23.96 10.78
N GLY A 171 4.41 24.54 10.09
CA GLY A 171 5.78 24.68 10.60
C GLY A 171 6.48 23.34 10.90
N SER A 172 5.89 22.24 10.44
CA SER A 172 6.23 20.87 10.83
C SER A 172 7.09 20.17 9.77
N ILE A 173 7.73 20.92 8.86
CA ILE A 173 8.64 20.34 7.87
C ILE A 173 9.92 19.91 8.59
N SER A 174 9.87 18.72 9.17
CA SER A 174 11.08 17.95 9.41
C SER A 174 11.71 17.65 8.05
N PHE A 175 13.00 17.92 7.90
CA PHE A 175 13.79 17.65 6.67
C PHE A 175 13.60 16.24 6.10
N THR A 176 13.20 15.30 6.95
CA THR A 176 12.83 13.93 6.59
C THR A 176 11.67 13.83 5.61
N LEU A 177 10.58 14.61 5.74
CA LEU A 177 9.38 14.45 4.90
C LEU A 177 9.62 14.73 3.40
N PRO A 178 10.26 15.85 3.01
CA PRO A 178 10.63 16.10 1.61
C PRO A 178 11.58 15.03 1.06
N LEU A 179 12.47 14.49 1.91
CA LEU A 179 13.38 13.42 1.55
C LEU A 179 12.62 12.10 1.29
N THR A 180 11.66 11.74 2.16
CA THR A 180 10.83 10.54 1.98
C THR A 180 9.94 10.65 0.74
N LEU A 181 9.28 11.79 0.54
CA LEU A 181 8.47 12.07 -0.66
C LEU A 181 9.32 12.07 -1.93
N GLY A 182 10.51 12.67 -1.89
CA GLY A 182 11.46 12.67 -2.99
C GLY A 182 11.89 11.26 -3.38
N LEU A 183 12.21 10.40 -2.40
CA LEU A 183 12.54 9.00 -2.64
C LEU A 183 11.36 8.21 -3.24
N ILE A 184 10.14 8.40 -2.71
CA ILE A 184 8.93 7.74 -3.23
C ILE A 184 8.66 8.14 -4.69
N VAL A 185 8.77 9.44 -5.01
CA VAL A 185 8.55 9.95 -6.37
C VAL A 185 9.64 9.48 -7.33
N LEU A 186 10.90 9.49 -6.90
CA LEU A 186 12.03 9.02 -7.72
C LEU A 186 11.94 7.51 -8.00
N GLU A 187 11.56 6.68 -7.01
CA GLU A 187 11.30 5.26 -7.25
C GLU A 187 10.10 5.05 -8.19
N GLY A 188 9.01 5.80 -8.00
CA GLY A 188 7.82 5.71 -8.84
C GLY A 188 8.05 6.14 -10.30
N LEU A 189 9.00 7.04 -10.55
CA LEU A 189 9.44 7.43 -11.90
C LEU A 189 10.45 6.45 -12.49
N ALA A 190 11.30 5.83 -11.66
CA ALA A 190 12.28 4.84 -12.10
C ALA A 190 11.65 3.49 -12.51
N ASP A 191 10.52 3.11 -11.90
CA ASP A 191 9.82 1.84 -12.18
C ASP A 191 8.87 1.92 -13.40
N ARG A 192 8.75 3.09 -14.04
CA ARG A 192 8.00 3.31 -15.30
C ARG A 192 8.84 3.09 -16.59
N ARG A 193 10.10 2.64 -16.49
CA ARG A 193 10.96 2.25 -17.61
C ARG A 193 11.31 0.77 -17.54
#